data_AF-A0A7R6P920-F1
#
_entry.id   AF-A0A7R6P920-F1
#
_cell.length_a   1.000
_cell.length_b   1.000
_cell.length_c   1.000
_cell.angle_alpha   90.00
_cell.angle_beta   90.00
_cell.angle_gamma   90.00
#
_symmetry.space_group_name_H-M   'P 1'
#
loop_
_entity.id
_entity.type
_entity.pdbx_description
1 polymer ?
#
loop_
_entity_poly.entity_id
_entity_poly.type
_entity_poly.pdbx_seq_one_letter_code
_entity_poly.pdbx_strand_id
1 'polypeptide(L)'
;MSKLVPPHGSDTLKPLALEGSALTAELERAKSLPKVNCSSREVGDIIMMGIGGFTPLEGFMGKADWQGVCDNMTIESGLFWPIPITLSTDSEDVNQGDEVALVNGETDEIIAIMVISEKYSIDKAHECNTIYKTTEMAHPGVVMVMAQGKYNLAGSIKVLSDGGFPEKYSSLYMTPMETRAYFDDKGWKTVAAFQTRNPMHRSHEYLAKIAVEICDGVMIHSVLGGLKAGDIPADVRSEAISVLIENYFVDNTILQSGYPLDMRYAGPREALLHALFRQNYGCSHLIVGRDHAGVDDYYGPFDAHNIFDEIADDALVTKALKIDWTFWCHKCGGMSSMKTCPHSAEDRVLLSGTKVRKMLSDGEDLPETFSRPEVAKILQAYYEGIKDEDKVEIKLSGHSEK
;
A
#
# COMPACT_ATOMS: atom_id res chain seq x y z
N MET A 1 29.16 -4.67 2.24
CA MET A 1 28.25 -4.07 1.25
C MET A 1 26.97 -4.88 1.27
N SER A 2 25.81 -4.19 1.32
CA SER A 2 24.49 -4.83 1.31
C SER A 2 24.33 -5.71 0.07
N LYS A 3 23.54 -6.79 0.20
CA LYS A 3 23.21 -7.70 -0.91
C LYS A 3 21.75 -7.56 -1.37
N LEU A 4 21.03 -6.59 -0.82
CA LEU A 4 19.66 -6.27 -1.18
C LEU A 4 19.59 -5.61 -2.55
N VAL A 5 18.39 -5.55 -3.13
CA VAL A 5 18.15 -4.80 -4.38
C VAL A 5 18.44 -3.30 -4.18
N PRO A 6 18.98 -2.61 -5.21
CA PRO A 6 19.16 -1.17 -5.15
C PRO A 6 17.79 -0.46 -5.09
N PRO A 7 17.72 0.74 -4.50
CA PRO A 7 16.56 1.60 -4.64
C PRO A 7 16.18 1.83 -6.11
N HIS A 8 14.91 2.14 -6.36
CA HIS A 8 14.41 2.39 -7.70
C HIS A 8 15.09 3.63 -8.30
N GLY A 9 15.66 3.49 -9.50
CA GLY A 9 16.30 4.59 -10.22
C GLY A 9 17.46 5.29 -9.50
N SER A 10 18.06 4.69 -8.46
CA SER A 10 19.11 5.32 -7.64
C SER A 10 20.00 4.29 -6.96
N ASP A 11 21.29 4.61 -6.78
CA ASP A 11 22.23 3.76 -6.03
C ASP A 11 21.98 3.79 -4.52
N THR A 12 21.38 4.86 -4.02
CA THR A 12 21.09 5.08 -2.58
C THR A 12 19.68 5.62 -2.37
N LEU A 13 19.13 5.39 -1.17
CA LEU A 13 17.87 6.00 -0.78
C LEU A 13 18.02 7.52 -0.70
N LYS A 14 16.95 8.24 -1.05
CA LYS A 14 16.89 9.70 -1.01
C LYS A 14 15.72 10.18 -0.13
N PRO A 15 15.78 10.00 1.20
CA PRO A 15 14.77 10.56 2.09
C PRO A 15 14.77 12.09 2.02
N LEU A 16 13.58 12.69 1.98
CA LEU A 16 13.40 14.14 1.96
C LEU A 16 13.07 14.75 3.34
N ALA A 17 12.99 13.91 4.38
CA ALA A 17 12.78 14.36 5.75
C ALA A 17 13.99 15.14 6.27
N LEU A 18 13.72 16.30 6.88
CA LEU A 18 14.73 17.06 7.60
C LEU A 18 14.86 16.54 9.03
N GLU A 19 16.07 16.65 9.57
CA GLU A 19 16.39 16.27 10.94
C GLU A 19 17.14 17.38 11.68
N GLY A 20 17.15 17.30 13.02
CA GLY A 20 17.94 18.16 13.89
C GLY A 20 17.67 19.66 13.69
N SER A 21 18.74 20.47 13.64
CA SER A 21 18.62 21.93 13.56
C SER A 21 18.00 22.43 12.27
N ALA A 22 18.15 21.69 11.16
CA ALA A 22 17.55 22.06 9.88
C ALA A 22 16.03 21.95 9.94
N LEU A 23 15.52 20.86 10.54
CA LEU A 23 14.09 20.68 10.79
C LEU A 23 13.51 21.80 11.65
N THR A 24 14.15 22.10 12.80
CA THR A 24 13.67 23.16 13.71
C THR A 24 13.61 24.53 13.01
N ALA A 25 14.64 24.88 12.23
CA ALA A 25 14.68 26.15 11.52
C ALA A 25 13.60 26.26 10.43
N GLU A 26 13.39 25.19 9.66
CA GLU A 26 12.40 25.18 8.58
C GLU A 26 10.97 25.12 9.12
N LEU A 27 10.71 24.44 10.24
CA LEU A 27 9.41 24.47 10.92
C LEU A 27 9.02 25.89 11.37
N GLU A 28 9.94 26.65 11.96
CA GLU A 28 9.67 28.04 12.34
C GLU A 28 9.42 28.93 11.11
N ARG A 29 10.20 28.74 10.05
CA ARG A 29 10.04 29.50 8.81
C ARG A 29 8.71 29.19 8.11
N ALA A 30 8.30 27.92 8.08
CA ALA A 30 7.08 27.47 7.44
C ALA A 30 5.82 28.15 7.99
N LYS A 31 5.81 28.56 9.27
CA LYS A 31 4.68 29.28 9.89
C LYS A 31 4.35 30.60 9.19
N SER A 32 5.32 31.21 8.51
CA SER A 32 5.17 32.49 7.81
C SER A 32 4.85 32.35 6.31
N LEU A 33 4.96 31.14 5.76
CA LEU A 33 4.72 30.90 4.34
C LEU A 33 3.22 30.85 4.01
N PRO A 34 2.83 31.16 2.76
CA PRO A 34 1.50 30.81 2.26
C PRO A 34 1.24 29.32 2.44
N LYS A 35 0.02 28.97 2.83
CA LYS A 35 -0.37 27.59 3.16
C LYS A 35 -1.14 26.95 2.00
N VAL A 36 -0.82 25.71 1.69
CA VAL A 36 -1.57 24.85 0.77
C VAL A 36 -2.03 23.62 1.54
N ASN A 37 -3.34 23.41 1.59
CA ASN A 37 -3.93 22.24 2.24
C ASN A 37 -3.74 20.99 1.38
N CYS A 38 -3.37 19.90 2.03
CA CYS A 38 -3.15 18.59 1.44
C CYS A 38 -4.26 17.63 1.89
N SER A 39 -4.77 16.85 0.96
CA SER A 39 -5.61 15.68 1.23
C SER A 39 -4.82 14.57 1.94
N SER A 40 -5.51 13.62 2.58
CA SER A 40 -4.88 12.44 3.22
C SER A 40 -3.94 11.68 2.26
N ARG A 41 -4.34 11.54 0.98
CA ARG A 41 -3.50 10.93 -0.07
C ARG A 41 -2.17 11.68 -0.24
N GLU A 42 -2.23 13.00 -0.37
CA GLU A 42 -1.04 13.85 -0.56
C GLU A 42 -0.16 13.87 0.69
N VAL A 43 -0.76 13.82 1.89
CA VAL A 43 -0.03 13.66 3.16
C VAL A 43 0.75 12.35 3.15
N GLY A 44 0.12 11.23 2.78
CA GLY A 44 0.79 9.94 2.67
C GLY A 44 1.94 9.96 1.65
N ASP A 45 1.76 10.66 0.52
CA ASP A 45 2.80 10.82 -0.51
C ASP A 45 3.99 11.64 -0.01
N ILE A 46 3.73 12.72 0.73
CA ILE A 46 4.75 13.55 1.38
C ILE A 46 5.56 12.70 2.37
N ILE A 47 4.90 11.90 3.21
CA ILE A 47 5.59 11.05 4.18
C ILE A 47 6.39 9.95 3.47
N MET A 48 5.84 9.33 2.42
CA MET A 48 6.56 8.34 1.62
C MET A 48 7.80 8.92 0.93
N MET A 49 7.77 10.17 0.46
CA MET A 49 8.97 10.88 -0.01
C MET A 49 9.92 11.21 1.15
N GLY A 50 9.38 11.65 2.29
CA GLY A 50 10.14 11.97 3.50
C GLY A 50 11.02 10.83 3.98
N ILE A 51 10.47 9.62 4.03
CA ILE A 51 11.20 8.40 4.45
C ILE A 51 12.00 7.73 3.33
N GLY A 52 11.93 8.26 2.10
CA GLY A 52 12.61 7.68 0.92
C GLY A 52 11.90 6.47 0.32
N GLY A 53 10.66 6.18 0.72
CA GLY A 53 9.82 5.14 0.14
C GLY A 53 9.51 5.40 -1.34
N PHE A 54 9.45 6.67 -1.73
CA PHE A 54 9.31 7.11 -3.13
C PHE A 54 10.61 7.58 -3.78
N THR A 55 11.77 7.12 -3.30
CA THR A 55 13.04 7.29 -4.03
C THR A 55 12.85 6.87 -5.51
N PRO A 56 13.26 7.70 -6.50
CA PRO A 56 14.09 8.90 -6.38
C PRO A 56 13.33 10.23 -6.48
N LEU A 57 12.01 10.25 -6.29
CA LEU A 57 11.24 11.50 -6.37
C LEU A 57 11.75 12.53 -5.37
N GLU A 58 11.91 13.76 -5.85
CA GLU A 58 12.37 14.91 -5.06
C GLU A 58 11.20 15.85 -4.68
N GLY A 59 9.98 15.51 -5.12
CA GLY A 59 8.76 16.25 -4.88
C GLY A 59 7.62 15.83 -5.81
N PHE A 60 6.63 16.70 -5.98
CA PHE A 60 5.45 16.43 -6.78
C PHE A 60 5.70 16.61 -8.28
N MET A 61 5.09 15.73 -9.08
CA MET A 61 5.30 15.62 -10.52
C MET A 61 4.85 16.85 -11.31
N GLY A 62 5.63 17.18 -12.35
CA GLY A 62 5.27 18.15 -13.38
C GLY A 62 4.22 17.62 -14.36
N LYS A 63 3.77 18.48 -15.29
CA LYS A 63 2.81 18.08 -16.32
C LYS A 63 3.35 16.99 -17.24
N ALA A 64 4.63 17.10 -17.61
CA ALA A 64 5.29 16.12 -18.48
C ALA A 64 5.37 14.74 -17.80
N ASP A 65 5.79 14.70 -16.52
CA ASP A 65 5.80 13.48 -15.71
C ASP A 65 4.41 12.88 -15.57
N TRP A 66 3.41 13.70 -15.20
CA TRP A 66 2.02 13.24 -15.05
C TRP A 66 1.49 12.60 -16.34
N GLN A 67 1.68 13.26 -17.48
CA GLN A 67 1.22 12.76 -18.78
C GLN A 67 1.96 11.46 -19.15
N GLY A 68 3.29 11.44 -18.99
CA GLY A 68 4.10 10.25 -19.27
C GLY A 68 3.74 9.05 -18.40
N VAL A 69 3.40 9.28 -17.12
CA VAL A 69 2.97 8.22 -16.21
C VAL A 69 1.61 7.66 -16.62
N CYS A 70 0.67 8.52 -17.00
CA CYS A 70 -0.63 8.09 -17.51
C CYS A 70 -0.46 7.24 -18.78
N ASP A 71 0.29 7.74 -19.75
CA ASP A 71 0.37 7.17 -21.09
C ASP A 71 1.28 5.94 -21.17
N ASN A 72 2.43 6.00 -20.50
CA ASN A 72 3.54 5.08 -20.73
C ASN A 72 4.13 4.46 -19.45
N MET A 73 3.62 4.82 -18.26
CA MET A 73 4.25 4.47 -16.97
C MET A 73 5.69 4.97 -16.85
N THR A 74 5.99 6.16 -17.36
CA THR A 74 7.33 6.76 -17.26
C THR A 74 7.26 8.25 -16.93
N ILE A 75 8.15 8.73 -16.08
CA ILE A 75 8.37 10.19 -15.92
C ILE A 75 9.20 10.74 -17.09
N GLU A 76 9.38 12.06 -17.18
CA GLU A 76 10.06 12.74 -18.30
C GLU A 76 11.47 12.22 -18.55
N SER A 77 12.19 11.80 -17.50
CA SER A 77 13.52 11.21 -17.61
C SER A 77 13.55 9.81 -18.27
N GLY A 78 12.38 9.23 -18.55
CA GLY A 78 12.21 7.85 -19.01
C GLY A 78 12.20 6.82 -17.88
N LEU A 79 12.42 7.23 -16.62
CA LEU A 79 12.34 6.32 -15.48
C LEU A 79 10.91 5.80 -15.31
N PHE A 80 10.79 4.49 -15.10
CA PHE A 80 9.50 3.85 -14.88
C PHE A 80 8.80 4.37 -13.62
N TRP A 81 7.52 4.71 -13.73
CA TRP A 81 6.65 5.07 -12.62
C TRP A 81 5.17 4.82 -12.97
N PRO A 82 4.42 4.01 -12.21
CA PRO A 82 3.13 3.50 -12.67
C PRO A 82 1.90 4.36 -12.32
N ILE A 83 1.98 5.23 -11.30
CA ILE A 83 0.85 6.06 -10.81
C ILE A 83 1.32 7.49 -10.52
N PRO A 84 0.62 8.54 -10.99
CA PRO A 84 1.05 9.92 -10.77
C PRO A 84 1.07 10.30 -9.28
N ILE A 85 2.13 10.99 -8.86
CA ILE A 85 2.26 11.57 -7.51
C ILE A 85 2.14 13.09 -7.64
N THR A 86 0.93 13.60 -7.44
CA THR A 86 0.57 15.00 -7.69
C THR A 86 -0.03 15.66 -6.44
N LEU A 87 0.19 16.97 -6.31
CA LEU A 87 -0.43 17.83 -5.31
C LEU A 87 -1.41 18.76 -6.00
N SER A 88 -2.66 18.79 -5.57
CA SER A 88 -3.70 19.62 -6.17
C SER A 88 -4.11 20.81 -5.29
N THR A 89 -4.60 21.88 -5.90
CA THR A 89 -5.09 23.09 -5.21
C THR A 89 -6.12 23.83 -6.04
N ASP A 90 -7.05 24.51 -5.37
CA ASP A 90 -7.96 25.49 -5.97
C ASP A 90 -7.43 26.93 -5.86
N SER A 91 -6.31 27.13 -5.17
CA SER A 91 -5.76 28.48 -4.96
C SER A 91 -5.28 29.09 -6.28
N GLU A 92 -5.82 30.27 -6.60
CA GLU A 92 -5.32 31.11 -7.70
C GLU A 92 -4.06 31.89 -7.29
N ASP A 93 -3.85 32.09 -5.98
CA ASP A 93 -2.84 32.99 -5.43
C ASP A 93 -1.42 32.40 -5.37
N VAL A 94 -1.28 31.08 -5.50
CA VAL A 94 0.02 30.41 -5.60
C VAL A 94 0.52 30.38 -7.05
N ASN A 95 1.79 30.70 -7.25
CA ASN A 95 2.43 30.84 -8.54
C ASN A 95 3.73 30.02 -8.63
N GLN A 96 4.18 29.81 -9.85
CA GLN A 96 5.52 29.27 -10.10
C GLN A 96 6.58 30.19 -9.48
N GLY A 97 7.54 29.58 -8.78
CA GLY A 97 8.60 30.25 -8.03
C GLY A 97 8.26 30.52 -6.57
N ASP A 98 6.99 30.40 -6.17
CA ASP A 98 6.58 30.58 -4.78
C ASP A 98 7.09 29.43 -3.91
N GLU A 99 7.31 29.75 -2.64
CA GLU A 99 7.57 28.76 -1.60
C GLU A 99 6.39 28.73 -0.64
N VAL A 100 5.85 27.53 -0.41
CA VAL A 100 4.61 27.32 0.34
C VAL A 100 4.79 26.28 1.43
N ALA A 101 4.08 26.46 2.54
CA ALA A 101 3.92 25.44 3.56
C ALA A 101 2.78 24.49 3.15
N LEU A 102 3.08 23.19 3.10
CA LEU A 102 2.10 22.13 2.90
C LEU A 102 1.52 21.75 4.26
N VAL A 103 0.19 21.76 4.35
CA VAL A 103 -0.54 21.57 5.61
C VAL A 103 -1.48 20.37 5.47
N ASN A 104 -1.50 19.49 6.46
CA ASN A 104 -2.48 18.42 6.53
C ASN A 104 -3.88 19.03 6.71
N GLY A 105 -4.77 18.82 5.73
CA GLY A 105 -6.11 19.40 5.73
C GLY A 105 -7.04 18.87 6.83
N GLU A 106 -6.67 17.79 7.52
CA GLU A 106 -7.45 17.21 8.62
C GLU A 106 -6.97 17.68 10.01
N THR A 107 -5.67 17.98 10.17
CA THR A 107 -5.04 18.27 11.47
C THR A 107 -4.46 19.67 11.60
N ASP A 108 -4.43 20.45 10.52
CA ASP A 108 -3.77 21.76 10.40
C ASP A 108 -2.24 21.72 10.66
N GLU A 109 -1.65 20.52 10.70
CA GLU A 109 -0.20 20.32 10.88
C GLU A 109 0.58 20.71 9.63
N ILE A 110 1.68 21.45 9.79
CA ILE A 110 2.62 21.72 8.69
C ILE A 110 3.49 20.48 8.48
N ILE A 111 3.35 19.84 7.33
CA ILE A 111 4.00 18.57 7.01
C ILE A 111 5.22 18.70 6.11
N ALA A 112 5.28 19.75 5.27
CA ALA A 112 6.38 19.98 4.36
C ALA A 112 6.45 21.44 3.91
N ILE A 113 7.56 21.81 3.28
CA ILE A 113 7.68 23.03 2.48
C ILE A 113 7.92 22.63 1.03
N MET A 114 7.31 23.35 0.10
CA MET A 114 7.46 23.12 -1.34
C MET A 114 7.90 24.39 -2.04
N VAL A 115 8.84 24.24 -2.97
CA VAL A 115 9.18 25.28 -3.96
C VAL A 115 8.47 24.94 -5.26
N ILE A 116 7.54 25.77 -5.70
CA ILE A 116 6.69 25.49 -6.87
C ILE A 116 7.49 25.73 -8.14
N SER A 117 7.67 24.67 -8.93
CA SER A 117 8.32 24.70 -10.23
C SER A 117 7.34 24.83 -11.41
N GLU A 118 6.10 24.36 -11.23
CA GLU A 118 5.04 24.43 -12.25
C GLU A 118 3.66 24.46 -11.58
N LYS A 119 2.71 25.18 -12.19
CA LYS A 119 1.28 25.13 -11.87
C LYS A 119 0.51 24.82 -13.15
N TYR A 120 -0.20 23.70 -13.19
CA TYR A 120 -0.82 23.19 -14.40
C TYR A 120 -2.19 22.57 -14.14
N SER A 121 -2.99 22.33 -15.18
CA SER A 121 -4.22 21.56 -15.08
C SER A 121 -4.06 20.20 -15.74
N ILE A 122 -4.80 19.21 -15.23
CA ILE A 122 -4.84 17.84 -15.75
C ILE A 122 -6.15 17.52 -16.45
N ASP A 123 -6.10 16.58 -17.38
CA ASP A 123 -7.30 15.88 -17.85
C ASP A 123 -7.62 14.75 -16.87
N LYS A 124 -8.53 15.03 -15.94
CA LYS A 124 -8.97 14.07 -14.92
C LYS A 124 -9.58 12.80 -15.52
N ALA A 125 -10.29 12.91 -16.65
CA ALA A 125 -10.89 11.75 -17.30
C ALA A 125 -9.82 10.87 -17.95
N HIS A 126 -8.78 11.49 -18.52
CA HIS A 126 -7.62 10.77 -19.04
C HIS A 126 -6.88 10.00 -17.95
N GLU A 127 -6.54 10.65 -16.83
CA GLU A 127 -5.91 9.98 -15.68
C GLU A 127 -6.80 8.83 -15.17
N CYS A 128 -8.11 9.06 -15.05
CA CYS A 128 -9.02 8.02 -14.58
C CYS A 128 -9.06 6.80 -15.51
N ASN A 129 -9.20 7.03 -16.81
CA ASN A 129 -9.25 5.94 -17.79
C ASN A 129 -7.93 5.16 -17.87
N THR A 130 -6.79 5.84 -17.81
CA THR A 130 -5.47 5.20 -17.95
C THR A 130 -5.02 4.46 -16.69
N ILE A 131 -5.36 4.98 -15.50
CA ILE A 131 -4.95 4.40 -14.22
C ILE A 131 -5.96 3.41 -13.67
N TYR A 132 -7.26 3.72 -13.75
CA TYR A 132 -8.34 2.91 -13.14
C TYR A 132 -9.21 2.16 -14.15
N LYS A 133 -8.93 2.29 -15.47
CA LYS A 133 -9.71 1.69 -16.58
C LYS A 133 -11.17 2.15 -16.64
N THR A 134 -11.54 3.19 -15.90
CA THR A 134 -12.91 3.70 -15.80
C THR A 134 -12.95 5.16 -15.35
N THR A 135 -14.06 5.85 -15.62
CA THR A 135 -14.39 7.17 -15.06
C THR A 135 -15.59 7.11 -14.13
N GLU A 136 -16.01 5.92 -13.70
CA GLU A 136 -17.18 5.75 -12.84
C GLU A 136 -16.89 6.19 -11.39
N MET A 137 -17.73 7.07 -10.86
CA MET A 137 -17.63 7.59 -9.48
C MET A 137 -17.84 6.52 -8.39
N ALA A 138 -18.20 5.29 -8.75
CA ALA A 138 -18.22 4.17 -7.81
C ALA A 138 -16.81 3.63 -7.50
N HIS A 139 -15.83 3.83 -8.40
CA HIS A 139 -14.45 3.44 -8.15
C HIS A 139 -13.75 4.44 -7.19
N PRO A 140 -13.23 4.02 -6.03
CA PRO A 140 -12.62 4.92 -5.04
C PRO A 140 -11.50 5.82 -5.60
N GLY A 141 -10.60 5.26 -6.40
CA GLY A 141 -9.54 6.03 -7.06
C GLY A 141 -10.04 7.10 -8.03
N VAL A 142 -11.18 6.86 -8.72
CA VAL A 142 -11.79 7.87 -9.60
C VAL A 142 -12.34 9.02 -8.77
N VAL A 143 -12.98 8.73 -7.62
CA VAL A 143 -13.45 9.76 -6.70
C VAL A 143 -12.30 10.65 -6.25
N MET A 144 -11.14 10.06 -5.92
CA MET A 144 -9.94 10.83 -5.52
C MET A 144 -9.46 11.76 -6.63
N VAL A 145 -9.36 11.29 -7.88
CA VAL A 145 -8.91 12.13 -9.01
C VAL A 145 -9.92 13.21 -9.36
N MET A 146 -11.21 12.87 -9.37
CA MET A 146 -12.28 13.82 -9.65
C MET A 146 -12.35 14.92 -8.58
N ALA A 147 -12.02 14.60 -7.33
CA ALA A 147 -11.96 15.54 -6.21
C ALA A 147 -10.70 16.42 -6.16
N GLN A 148 -9.67 16.17 -6.98
CA GLN A 148 -8.49 17.05 -7.04
C GLN A 148 -8.90 18.50 -7.33
N GLY A 149 -8.13 19.48 -6.84
CA GLY A 149 -8.35 20.90 -7.13
C GLY A 149 -8.23 21.23 -8.63
N LYS A 150 -8.48 22.49 -8.97
CA LYS A 150 -8.40 23.02 -10.34
C LYS A 150 -7.01 22.90 -10.95
N TYR A 151 -5.96 23.04 -10.13
CA TYR A 151 -4.57 23.00 -10.56
C TYR A 151 -3.78 21.95 -9.78
N ASN A 152 -2.76 21.37 -10.43
CA ASN A 152 -1.70 20.65 -9.77
C ASN A 152 -0.45 21.53 -9.66
N LEU A 153 0.27 21.39 -8.55
CA LEU A 153 1.53 22.04 -8.27
C LEU A 153 2.65 21.00 -8.37
N ALA A 154 3.68 21.31 -9.13
CA ALA A 154 4.89 20.50 -9.25
C ALA A 154 6.05 21.20 -8.56
N GLY A 155 7.00 20.44 -8.02
CA GLY A 155 8.18 21.02 -7.42
C GLY A 155 8.74 20.24 -6.24
N SER A 156 9.97 20.59 -5.88
CA SER A 156 10.73 19.91 -4.83
C SER A 156 10.17 20.21 -3.45
N ILE A 157 10.21 19.22 -2.56
CA ILE A 157 9.75 19.36 -1.18
C ILE A 157 10.87 19.10 -0.16
N LYS A 158 10.72 19.71 1.01
CA LYS A 158 11.42 19.34 2.25
C LYS A 158 10.37 18.87 3.25
N VAL A 159 10.51 17.66 3.75
CA VAL A 159 9.51 17.07 4.65
C VAL A 159 9.86 17.41 6.10
N LEU A 160 8.87 17.90 6.83
CA LEU A 160 9.01 18.44 8.19
C LEU A 160 8.28 17.62 9.25
N SER A 161 7.49 16.63 8.85
CA SER A 161 6.75 15.76 9.77
C SER A 161 6.78 14.33 9.26
N ASP A 162 6.80 13.38 10.19
CA ASP A 162 6.60 11.96 9.94
C ASP A 162 5.12 11.53 10.08
N GLY A 163 4.22 12.50 10.29
CA GLY A 163 2.77 12.31 10.46
C GLY A 163 2.37 11.64 11.78
N GLY A 164 3.27 11.56 12.77
CA GLY A 164 3.01 10.90 14.06
C GLY A 164 2.89 9.38 13.95
N PHE A 165 3.30 8.79 12.81
CA PHE A 165 3.27 7.35 12.58
C PHE A 165 4.20 6.58 13.53
N PRO A 166 5.44 7.03 13.82
CA PRO A 166 6.32 6.35 14.78
C PRO A 166 5.71 6.25 16.18
N GLU A 167 5.11 7.33 16.68
CA GLU A 167 4.48 7.35 18.01
C GLU A 167 3.25 6.45 18.07
N LYS A 168 2.44 6.47 17.00
CA LYS A 168 1.18 5.71 16.94
C LYS A 168 1.39 4.21 16.76
N TYR A 169 2.38 3.80 15.98
CA TYR A 169 2.55 2.40 15.57
C TYR A 169 3.84 1.76 16.09
N SER A 170 4.74 2.52 16.72
CA SER A 170 5.97 2.02 17.35
C SER A 170 6.74 1.09 16.40
N SER A 171 7.10 -0.11 16.85
CA SER A 171 7.84 -1.11 16.07
C SER A 171 7.13 -1.62 14.81
N LEU A 172 5.82 -1.38 14.67
CA LEU A 172 5.10 -1.74 13.45
C LEU A 172 5.42 -0.75 12.32
N TYR A 173 5.82 0.48 12.62
CA TYR A 173 6.27 1.43 11.62
C TYR A 173 7.78 1.28 11.40
N MET A 174 8.18 1.06 10.15
CA MET A 174 9.60 1.04 9.77
C MET A 174 9.78 1.79 8.46
N THR A 175 10.82 2.60 8.40
CA THR A 175 11.29 3.28 7.18
C THR A 175 12.01 2.31 6.23
N PRO A 176 12.20 2.68 4.95
CA PRO A 176 13.08 1.96 4.04
C PRO A 176 14.51 1.75 4.57
N MET A 177 15.07 2.73 5.30
CA MET A 177 16.39 2.60 5.90
C MET A 177 16.42 1.53 7.01
N GLU A 178 15.42 1.54 7.89
CA GLU A 178 15.33 0.58 9.01
C GLU A 178 15.07 -0.85 8.53
N THR A 179 14.17 -1.02 7.55
CA THR A 179 13.90 -2.36 6.97
C THR A 179 15.13 -2.92 6.28
N ARG A 180 15.85 -2.12 5.49
CA ARG A 180 17.14 -2.55 4.90
C ARG A 180 18.17 -2.92 5.95
N ALA A 181 18.33 -2.10 6.99
CA ALA A 181 19.26 -2.40 8.08
C ALA A 181 18.89 -3.70 8.80
N TYR A 182 17.59 -3.93 9.03
CA TYR A 182 17.10 -5.17 9.59
C TYR A 182 17.43 -6.37 8.70
N PHE A 183 17.16 -6.28 7.39
CA PHE A 183 17.45 -7.39 6.46
C PHE A 183 18.95 -7.70 6.39
N ASP A 184 19.80 -6.67 6.36
CA ASP A 184 21.25 -6.85 6.38
C ASP A 184 21.73 -7.50 7.70
N ASP A 185 21.18 -7.11 8.86
CA ASP A 185 21.48 -7.72 10.17
C ASP A 185 21.09 -9.21 10.20
N LYS A 186 19.93 -9.56 9.61
CA LYS A 186 19.50 -10.96 9.46
C LYS A 186 20.26 -11.73 8.40
N GLY A 187 21.11 -11.07 7.62
CA GLY A 187 21.83 -11.67 6.49
C GLY A 187 20.93 -12.04 5.31
N TRP A 188 19.72 -11.49 5.24
CA TRP A 188 18.78 -11.71 4.15
C TRP A 188 19.26 -11.00 2.89
N LYS A 189 19.15 -11.68 1.75
CA LYS A 189 19.55 -11.18 0.42
C LYS A 189 18.35 -11.13 -0.51
N THR A 190 17.49 -12.14 -0.44
CA THR A 190 16.20 -12.16 -1.13
C THR A 190 15.08 -12.01 -0.10
N VAL A 191 14.29 -10.95 -0.26
CA VAL A 191 13.15 -10.65 0.60
C VAL A 191 11.90 -10.53 -0.27
N ALA A 192 10.82 -11.20 0.12
CA ALA A 192 9.51 -11.03 -0.48
C ALA A 192 8.64 -10.13 0.40
N ALA A 193 7.95 -9.17 -0.20
CA ALA A 193 6.95 -8.37 0.50
C ALA A 193 5.56 -8.96 0.31
N PHE A 194 4.80 -9.03 1.40
CA PHE A 194 3.38 -9.36 1.39
C PHE A 194 2.57 -8.10 1.75
N GLN A 195 1.90 -7.53 0.77
CA GLN A 195 0.98 -6.42 0.96
C GLN A 195 -0.27 -6.90 1.69
N THR A 196 -0.68 -6.21 2.77
CA THR A 196 -2.00 -6.46 3.36
C THR A 196 -2.62 -5.22 4.01
N ARG A 197 -3.95 -5.18 4.00
CA ARG A 197 -4.77 -4.29 4.82
C ARG A 197 -5.76 -5.05 5.71
N ASN A 198 -5.74 -6.39 5.62
CA ASN A 198 -6.65 -7.31 6.28
C ASN A 198 -5.87 -8.23 7.23
N PRO A 199 -6.53 -8.86 8.22
CA PRO A 199 -5.95 -9.97 8.95
C PRO A 199 -5.51 -11.10 8.02
N MET A 200 -4.53 -11.88 8.46
CA MET A 200 -4.05 -13.05 7.73
C MET A 200 -4.78 -14.32 8.15
N HIS A 201 -5.25 -15.10 7.18
CA HIS A 201 -5.86 -16.41 7.38
C HIS A 201 -5.00 -17.49 6.70
N ARG A 202 -5.45 -18.75 6.65
CA ARG A 202 -4.62 -19.85 6.12
C ARG A 202 -4.20 -19.66 4.66
N SER A 203 -5.03 -19.02 3.84
CA SER A 203 -4.65 -18.64 2.47
C SER A 203 -3.43 -17.72 2.49
N HIS A 204 -3.47 -16.64 3.27
CA HIS A 204 -2.37 -15.67 3.42
C HIS A 204 -1.12 -16.32 4.05
N GLU A 205 -1.31 -17.17 5.07
CA GLU A 205 -0.24 -17.99 5.66
C GLU A 205 0.47 -18.83 4.59
N TYR A 206 -0.31 -19.49 3.72
CA TYR A 206 0.23 -20.33 2.65
C TYR A 206 1.00 -19.54 1.60
N LEU A 207 0.54 -18.33 1.24
CA LEU A 207 1.27 -17.42 0.36
C LEU A 207 2.64 -17.04 0.95
N ALA A 208 2.66 -16.64 2.22
CA ALA A 208 3.90 -16.28 2.92
C ALA A 208 4.84 -17.48 3.03
N LYS A 209 4.33 -18.69 3.31
CA LYS A 209 5.14 -19.92 3.36
C LYS A 209 5.77 -20.28 2.02
N ILE A 210 5.04 -20.15 0.91
CA ILE A 210 5.62 -20.32 -0.43
C ILE A 210 6.78 -19.34 -0.64
N ALA A 211 6.63 -18.09 -0.21
CA ALA A 211 7.68 -17.09 -0.34
C ALA A 211 8.91 -17.39 0.56
N VAL A 212 8.70 -17.89 1.78
CA VAL A 212 9.79 -18.34 2.68
C VAL A 212 10.60 -19.49 2.06
N GLU A 213 9.99 -20.39 1.29
CA GLU A 213 10.72 -21.50 0.64
C GLU A 213 11.69 -21.03 -0.45
N ILE A 214 11.52 -19.81 -0.98
CA ILE A 214 12.31 -19.29 -2.12
C ILE A 214 13.10 -18.01 -1.80
N CYS A 215 12.80 -17.36 -0.67
CA CYS A 215 13.46 -16.14 -0.20
C CYS A 215 14.08 -16.36 1.18
N ASP A 216 15.10 -15.57 1.51
CA ASP A 216 15.71 -15.61 2.85
C ASP A 216 14.74 -15.13 3.95
N GLY A 217 13.77 -14.28 3.59
CA GLY A 217 12.69 -13.88 4.47
C GLY A 217 11.52 -13.18 3.77
N VAL A 218 10.45 -12.96 4.53
CA VAL A 218 9.23 -12.27 4.07
C VAL A 218 8.93 -11.09 4.98
N MET A 219 8.69 -9.93 4.38
CA MET A 219 8.15 -8.77 5.07
C MET A 219 6.63 -8.71 4.87
N ILE A 220 5.88 -9.02 5.92
CA ILE A 220 4.44 -8.75 5.98
C ILE A 220 4.28 -7.25 6.20
N HIS A 221 3.87 -6.54 5.15
CA HIS A 221 3.90 -5.09 5.09
C HIS A 221 2.48 -4.52 5.04
N SER A 222 2.01 -4.06 6.20
CA SER A 222 0.63 -3.64 6.42
C SER A 222 0.40 -2.16 6.10
N VAL A 223 -0.76 -1.84 5.52
CA VAL A 223 -1.20 -0.44 5.39
C VAL A 223 -1.44 0.17 6.77
N LEU A 224 -0.80 1.30 7.07
CA LEU A 224 -1.01 2.10 8.29
C LEU A 224 -1.75 3.42 8.03
N GLY A 225 -1.90 3.81 6.75
CA GLY A 225 -2.63 5.00 6.29
C GLY A 225 -4.15 4.90 6.48
N GLY A 226 -4.89 5.79 5.82
CA GLY A 226 -6.34 5.86 5.85
C GLY A 226 -6.99 4.51 5.51
N LEU A 227 -7.84 4.02 6.41
CA LEU A 227 -8.57 2.77 6.25
C LEU A 227 -9.98 3.04 5.70
N LYS A 228 -10.56 2.06 5.00
CA LYS A 228 -11.97 2.15 4.58
C LYS A 228 -12.86 1.99 5.82
N ALA A 229 -14.01 2.67 5.84
CA ALA A 229 -15.03 2.44 6.86
C ALA A 229 -15.39 0.94 6.93
N GLY A 230 -15.28 0.35 8.12
CA GLY A 230 -15.50 -1.08 8.38
C GLY A 230 -14.25 -1.97 8.28
N ASP A 231 -13.07 -1.44 7.93
CA ASP A 231 -11.82 -2.18 8.05
C ASP A 231 -11.43 -2.34 9.54
N ILE A 232 -10.92 -3.52 9.88
CA ILE A 232 -10.47 -3.86 11.24
C ILE A 232 -9.28 -2.97 11.62
N PRO A 233 -9.25 -2.33 12.80
CA PRO A 233 -8.15 -1.47 13.25
C PRO A 233 -6.75 -2.11 13.19
N ALA A 234 -5.72 -1.26 13.02
CA ALA A 234 -4.35 -1.72 12.80
C ALA A 234 -3.76 -2.54 13.96
N ASP A 235 -4.09 -2.19 15.20
CA ASP A 235 -3.70 -2.92 16.41
C ASP A 235 -4.28 -4.35 16.41
N VAL A 236 -5.58 -4.50 16.14
CA VAL A 236 -6.24 -5.82 16.07
C VAL A 236 -5.67 -6.66 14.93
N ARG A 237 -5.46 -6.06 13.74
CA ARG A 237 -4.82 -6.77 12.62
C ARG A 237 -3.40 -7.19 12.99
N SER A 238 -2.66 -6.31 13.66
CA SER A 238 -1.27 -6.56 14.05
C SER A 238 -1.20 -7.73 15.01
N GLU A 239 -2.07 -7.76 16.03
CA GLU A 239 -2.16 -8.85 17.00
C GLU A 239 -2.48 -10.19 16.33
N ALA A 240 -3.48 -10.20 15.43
CA ALA A 240 -3.85 -11.39 14.66
C ALA A 240 -2.69 -11.92 13.80
N ILE A 241 -1.91 -11.03 13.20
CA ILE A 241 -0.73 -11.42 12.40
C ILE A 241 0.41 -11.90 13.31
N SER A 242 0.68 -11.23 14.43
CA SER A 242 1.74 -11.61 15.38
C SER A 242 1.52 -13.03 15.91
N VAL A 243 0.29 -13.37 16.33
CA VAL A 243 -0.05 -14.74 16.76
C VAL A 243 0.15 -15.77 15.66
N LEU A 244 -0.16 -15.42 14.41
CA LEU A 244 0.08 -16.30 13.27
C LEU A 244 1.60 -16.52 13.04
N ILE A 245 2.40 -15.47 13.18
CA ILE A 245 3.87 -15.52 13.05
C ILE A 245 4.46 -16.41 14.14
N GLU A 246 4.15 -16.12 15.40
CA GLU A 246 4.70 -16.80 16.58
C GLU A 246 4.43 -18.31 16.59
N ASN A 247 3.23 -18.72 16.18
CA ASN A 247 2.82 -20.12 16.26
C ASN A 247 3.16 -20.97 15.02
N TYR A 248 3.32 -20.35 13.83
CA TYR A 248 3.31 -21.08 12.56
C TYR A 248 4.45 -20.77 11.60
N PHE A 249 5.37 -19.88 11.95
CA PHE A 249 6.57 -19.57 11.18
C PHE A 249 7.83 -19.87 11.99
N VAL A 250 8.90 -20.23 11.29
CA VAL A 250 10.21 -20.44 11.92
C VAL A 250 10.79 -19.08 12.27
N ASP A 251 11.45 -18.98 13.42
CA ASP A 251 12.20 -17.78 13.82
C ASP A 251 13.08 -17.27 12.68
N ASN A 252 13.21 -15.95 12.56
CA ASN A 252 14.04 -15.31 11.53
C ASN A 252 13.60 -15.58 10.08
N THR A 253 12.32 -15.86 9.83
CA THR A 253 11.76 -15.94 8.46
C THR A 253 10.79 -14.82 8.11
N ILE A 254 10.17 -14.17 9.11
CA ILE A 254 9.17 -13.13 8.92
C ILE A 254 9.56 -11.85 9.65
N LEU A 255 9.41 -10.72 8.96
CA LEU A 255 9.32 -9.38 9.55
C LEU A 255 7.89 -8.88 9.39
N GLN A 256 7.29 -8.39 10.47
CA GLN A 256 6.04 -7.64 10.42
C GLN A 256 6.35 -6.15 10.52
N SER A 257 5.86 -5.37 9.56
CA SER A 257 5.99 -3.91 9.55
C SER A 257 4.83 -3.29 8.78
N GLY A 258 4.81 -1.96 8.68
CA GLY A 258 3.79 -1.22 7.96
C GLY A 258 4.30 0.07 7.32
N TYR A 259 3.44 0.69 6.53
CA TYR A 259 3.78 1.88 5.74
C TYR A 259 2.63 2.91 5.68
N PRO A 260 2.96 4.22 5.60
CA PRO A 260 2.03 5.33 5.81
C PRO A 260 1.38 5.82 4.50
N LEU A 261 0.79 4.93 3.72
CA LEU A 261 0.24 5.29 2.40
C LEU A 261 -1.20 4.83 2.22
N ASP A 262 -2.04 5.73 1.71
CA ASP A 262 -3.42 5.43 1.33
C ASP A 262 -3.47 4.61 0.03
N MET A 263 -4.30 3.57 -0.01
CA MET A 263 -4.48 2.82 -1.25
C MET A 263 -5.32 3.59 -2.27
N ARG A 264 -4.97 3.47 -3.55
CA ARG A 264 -5.69 4.08 -4.70
C ARG A 264 -6.75 3.14 -5.27
N TYR A 265 -6.67 1.86 -4.91
CA TYR A 265 -7.46 0.78 -5.48
C TYR A 265 -7.27 0.65 -7.00
N ALA A 266 -6.07 0.95 -7.51
CA ALA A 266 -5.76 0.93 -8.94
C ALA A 266 -5.35 -0.45 -9.46
N GLY A 267 -5.68 -1.53 -8.72
CA GLY A 267 -5.47 -2.92 -9.09
C GLY A 267 -4.10 -3.16 -9.73
N PRO A 268 -4.03 -3.44 -11.04
CA PRO A 268 -2.78 -3.68 -11.76
C PRO A 268 -1.73 -2.55 -11.63
N ARG A 269 -2.12 -1.28 -11.82
CA ARG A 269 -1.17 -0.14 -11.73
C ARG A 269 -0.64 0.01 -10.30
N GLU A 270 -1.47 -0.29 -9.31
CA GLU A 270 -1.04 -0.22 -7.91
C GLU A 270 -0.20 -1.42 -7.48
N ALA A 271 -0.37 -2.60 -8.10
CA ALA A 271 0.55 -3.72 -7.92
C ALA A 271 1.98 -3.35 -8.35
N LEU A 272 2.13 -2.61 -9.45
CA LEU A 272 3.41 -2.07 -9.90
C LEU A 272 3.94 -1.01 -8.93
N LEU A 273 3.11 -0.08 -8.46
CA LEU A 273 3.53 0.92 -7.47
C LEU A 273 4.01 0.24 -6.18
N HIS A 274 3.27 -0.78 -5.74
CA HIS A 274 3.65 -1.62 -4.60
C HIS A 274 5.03 -2.24 -4.84
N ALA A 275 5.28 -2.89 -5.98
CA ALA A 275 6.59 -3.48 -6.27
C ALA A 275 7.72 -2.44 -6.26
N LEU A 276 7.45 -1.26 -6.84
CA LEU A 276 8.40 -0.14 -6.92
C LEU A 276 8.84 0.32 -5.54
N PHE A 277 7.92 0.73 -4.67
CA PHE A 277 8.36 1.22 -3.36
C PHE A 277 8.85 0.07 -2.47
N ARG A 278 8.39 -1.18 -2.65
CA ARG A 278 9.00 -2.31 -1.93
C ARG A 278 10.44 -2.57 -2.35
N GLN A 279 10.80 -2.24 -3.60
CA GLN A 279 12.20 -2.18 -3.99
C GLN A 279 12.97 -1.19 -3.12
N ASN A 280 12.41 -0.01 -2.87
CA ASN A 280 13.00 1.00 -1.99
C ASN A 280 13.11 0.50 -0.54
N TYR A 281 12.17 -0.30 -0.04
CA TYR A 281 12.28 -0.98 1.26
C TYR A 281 13.29 -2.16 1.27
N GLY A 282 13.90 -2.50 0.13
CA GLY A 282 14.92 -3.56 0.04
C GLY A 282 14.35 -4.94 -0.33
N CYS A 283 13.09 -5.03 -0.73
CA CYS A 283 12.48 -6.28 -1.15
C CYS A 283 12.77 -6.61 -2.61
N SER A 284 13.29 -7.81 -2.84
CA SER A 284 13.54 -8.37 -4.17
C SER A 284 12.30 -8.93 -4.87
N HIS A 285 11.26 -9.26 -4.10
CA HIS A 285 10.03 -9.85 -4.62
C HIS A 285 8.80 -9.18 -4.01
N LEU A 286 7.71 -9.14 -4.76
CA LEU A 286 6.38 -8.81 -4.27
C LEU A 286 5.48 -10.04 -4.45
N ILE A 287 4.85 -10.49 -3.37
CA ILE A 287 3.78 -11.48 -3.48
C ILE A 287 2.57 -10.80 -4.13
N VAL A 288 2.16 -11.31 -5.28
CA VAL A 288 0.96 -10.85 -5.99
C VAL A 288 -0.01 -12.03 -6.02
N GLY A 289 -1.15 -11.84 -5.37
CA GLY A 289 -2.24 -12.80 -5.34
C GLY A 289 -3.37 -12.41 -6.27
N ARG A 290 -4.46 -13.18 -6.21
CA ARG A 290 -5.72 -12.84 -6.88
C ARG A 290 -6.19 -11.44 -6.47
N ASP A 291 -6.57 -10.63 -7.46
CA ASP A 291 -7.25 -9.34 -7.26
C ASP A 291 -6.44 -8.35 -6.40
N HIS A 292 -5.11 -8.35 -6.57
CA HIS A 292 -4.20 -7.51 -5.80
C HIS A 292 -4.49 -6.02 -5.99
N ALA A 293 -4.74 -5.31 -4.88
CA ALA A 293 -5.13 -3.90 -4.84
C ALA A 293 -6.38 -3.56 -5.68
N GLY A 294 -7.19 -4.57 -6.05
CA GLY A 294 -8.44 -4.39 -6.76
C GLY A 294 -9.59 -3.92 -5.88
N VAL A 295 -10.66 -3.50 -6.54
CA VAL A 295 -11.92 -3.10 -5.91
C VAL A 295 -13.07 -3.58 -6.77
N ASP A 296 -14.04 -4.22 -6.12
CA ASP A 296 -15.23 -4.79 -6.73
C ASP A 296 -14.88 -5.62 -7.99
N ASP A 297 -15.58 -5.43 -9.11
CA ASP A 297 -15.36 -6.17 -10.35
C ASP A 297 -14.68 -5.32 -11.45
N TYR A 298 -13.97 -4.25 -11.08
CA TYR A 298 -13.31 -3.35 -12.04
C TYR A 298 -12.09 -3.96 -12.73
N TYR A 299 -11.50 -5.01 -12.15
CA TYR A 299 -10.30 -5.68 -12.66
C TYR A 299 -10.52 -7.18 -12.76
N GLY A 300 -9.89 -7.81 -13.75
CA GLY A 300 -9.83 -9.25 -13.80
C GLY A 300 -9.04 -9.82 -12.61
N PRO A 301 -9.37 -11.03 -12.13
CA PRO A 301 -8.76 -11.62 -10.93
C PRO A 301 -7.23 -11.78 -11.00
N PHE A 302 -6.65 -11.74 -12.20
CA PHE A 302 -5.21 -11.85 -12.43
C PHE A 302 -4.65 -10.72 -13.30
N ASP A 303 -5.38 -9.62 -13.50
CA ASP A 303 -4.86 -8.48 -14.26
C ASP A 303 -3.61 -7.90 -13.59
N ALA A 304 -3.55 -7.93 -12.26
CA ALA A 304 -2.36 -7.54 -11.49
C ALA A 304 -1.18 -8.50 -11.66
N HIS A 305 -1.40 -9.73 -12.13
CA HIS A 305 -0.30 -10.61 -12.57
C HIS A 305 0.18 -10.22 -13.96
N ASN A 306 -0.76 -10.05 -14.88
CA ASN A 306 -0.48 -9.87 -16.30
C ASN A 306 0.27 -8.56 -16.56
N ILE A 307 -0.02 -7.49 -15.82
CA ILE A 307 0.64 -6.19 -16.04
C ILE A 307 2.16 -6.22 -15.81
N PHE A 308 2.68 -7.15 -15.00
CA PHE A 308 4.13 -7.33 -14.85
C PHE A 308 4.79 -7.91 -16.11
N ASP A 309 4.02 -8.54 -17.01
CA ASP A 309 4.52 -9.04 -18.30
C ASP A 309 4.40 -8.00 -19.42
N GLU A 310 3.78 -6.84 -19.13
CA GLU A 310 3.54 -5.75 -20.09
C GLU A 310 4.57 -4.61 -19.97
N ILE A 311 5.31 -4.56 -18.86
CA ILE A 311 6.38 -3.57 -18.63
C ILE A 311 7.71 -4.03 -19.24
N ALA A 312 8.64 -3.09 -19.45
CA ALA A 312 10.00 -3.43 -19.87
C ALA A 312 10.72 -4.29 -18.81
N ASP A 313 11.57 -5.22 -19.25
CA ASP A 313 12.28 -6.16 -18.37
C ASP A 313 13.17 -5.46 -17.31
N ASP A 314 13.64 -4.24 -17.61
CA ASP A 314 14.47 -3.41 -16.73
C ASP A 314 13.69 -2.31 -15.99
N ALA A 315 12.36 -2.25 -16.15
CA ALA A 315 11.52 -1.26 -15.49
C ALA A 315 11.52 -1.38 -13.96
N LEU A 316 11.65 -2.61 -13.43
CA LEU A 316 11.72 -2.91 -12.00
C LEU A 316 12.72 -4.03 -11.72
N VAL A 317 13.46 -3.92 -10.62
CA VAL A 317 14.29 -5.02 -10.11
C VAL A 317 13.45 -5.97 -9.25
N THR A 318 12.45 -5.44 -8.54
CA THR A 318 11.50 -6.25 -7.75
C THR A 318 10.68 -7.15 -8.68
N LYS A 319 10.70 -8.46 -8.41
CA LYS A 319 9.98 -9.46 -9.21
C LYS A 319 8.62 -9.79 -8.61
N ALA A 320 7.60 -9.94 -9.44
CA ALA A 320 6.31 -10.46 -8.99
C ALA A 320 6.38 -11.97 -8.72
N LEU A 321 6.10 -12.36 -7.49
CA LEU A 321 5.78 -13.74 -7.13
C LEU A 321 4.27 -13.96 -7.31
N LYS A 322 3.90 -14.36 -8.53
CA LYS A 322 2.50 -14.56 -8.97
C LYS A 322 1.95 -15.87 -8.42
N ILE A 323 1.17 -15.80 -7.34
CA ILE A 323 0.56 -16.99 -6.72
C ILE A 323 -0.94 -17.01 -7.05
N ASP A 324 -1.39 -18.15 -7.57
CA ASP A 324 -2.77 -18.34 -7.99
C ASP A 324 -3.74 -18.36 -6.78
N TRP A 325 -5.04 -18.38 -7.03
CA TRP A 325 -6.05 -18.39 -5.98
C TRP A 325 -5.89 -19.62 -5.08
N THR A 326 -5.50 -19.36 -3.83
CA THR A 326 -5.25 -20.38 -2.80
C THR A 326 -6.48 -20.65 -1.95
N PHE A 327 -6.67 -21.91 -1.57
CA PHE A 327 -7.78 -22.39 -0.74
C PHE A 327 -7.41 -23.68 -0.02
N TRP A 328 -8.16 -24.02 1.03
CA TRP A 328 -8.12 -25.37 1.59
C TRP A 328 -8.95 -26.32 0.71
N CYS A 329 -8.41 -27.50 0.41
CA CYS A 329 -9.16 -28.54 -0.28
C CYS A 329 -9.28 -29.80 0.59
N HIS A 330 -10.51 -30.25 0.82
CA HIS A 330 -10.81 -31.41 1.66
C HIS A 330 -10.24 -32.72 1.08
N LYS A 331 -10.28 -32.90 -0.24
CA LYS A 331 -9.69 -34.08 -0.91
C LYS A 331 -8.16 -34.05 -0.94
N CYS A 332 -7.55 -32.87 -1.09
CA CYS A 332 -6.10 -32.75 -0.99
C CYS A 332 -5.61 -32.86 0.47
N GLY A 333 -6.50 -32.66 1.45
CA GLY A 333 -6.16 -32.68 2.87
C GLY A 333 -5.33 -31.47 3.33
N GLY A 334 -5.37 -30.35 2.61
CA GLY A 334 -4.51 -29.20 2.91
C GLY A 334 -4.75 -27.98 2.02
N MET A 335 -3.90 -26.96 2.21
CA MET A 335 -3.84 -25.79 1.34
C MET A 335 -3.38 -26.18 -0.07
N SER A 336 -3.98 -25.55 -1.07
CA SER A 336 -3.67 -25.74 -2.48
C SER A 336 -3.98 -24.46 -3.26
N SER A 337 -3.74 -24.48 -4.57
CA SER A 337 -4.12 -23.41 -5.49
C SER A 337 -4.89 -23.97 -6.69
N MET A 338 -5.48 -23.09 -7.49
CA MET A 338 -6.08 -23.47 -8.78
C MET A 338 -5.08 -24.15 -9.74
N LYS A 339 -3.77 -23.89 -9.58
CA LYS A 339 -2.72 -24.55 -10.39
C LYS A 339 -2.39 -25.96 -9.95
N THR A 340 -2.65 -26.30 -8.69
CA THR A 340 -2.18 -27.55 -8.08
C THR A 340 -3.29 -28.50 -7.66
N CYS A 341 -4.54 -28.02 -7.53
CA CYS A 341 -5.68 -28.83 -7.14
C CYS A 341 -6.68 -29.04 -8.30
N PRO A 342 -6.90 -30.29 -8.75
CA PRO A 342 -7.83 -30.60 -9.84
C PRO A 342 -9.30 -30.74 -9.40
N HIS A 343 -9.58 -30.70 -8.09
CA HIS A 343 -10.92 -30.95 -7.54
C HIS A 343 -11.88 -29.78 -7.77
N SER A 344 -13.19 -30.01 -7.71
CA SER A 344 -14.22 -28.97 -7.97
C SER A 344 -14.40 -28.02 -6.79
N ALA A 345 -15.23 -26.98 -6.96
CA ALA A 345 -15.54 -26.00 -5.91
C ALA A 345 -16.16 -26.62 -4.64
N GLU A 346 -16.87 -27.74 -4.76
CA GLU A 346 -17.50 -28.45 -3.62
C GLU A 346 -16.47 -29.00 -2.63
N ASP A 347 -15.27 -29.32 -3.10
CA ASP A 347 -14.18 -29.83 -2.27
C ASP A 347 -13.29 -28.72 -1.69
N ARG A 348 -13.62 -27.43 -1.94
CA ARG A 348 -12.76 -26.28 -1.64
C ARG A 348 -13.44 -25.34 -0.65
N VAL A 349 -12.68 -24.84 0.31
CA VAL A 349 -13.14 -23.81 1.26
C VAL A 349 -12.75 -22.44 0.71
N LEU A 350 -13.78 -21.72 0.24
CA LEU A 350 -13.68 -20.35 -0.26
C LEU A 350 -14.72 -19.52 0.47
N LEU A 351 -14.29 -18.61 1.35
CA LEU A 351 -15.17 -17.67 2.01
C LEU A 351 -14.87 -16.26 1.52
N SER A 352 -15.91 -15.55 1.09
CA SER A 352 -15.81 -14.13 0.76
C SER A 352 -15.53 -13.32 2.03
N GLY A 353 -14.82 -12.19 1.92
CA GLY A 353 -14.59 -11.30 3.06
C GLY A 353 -15.90 -10.82 3.70
N THR A 354 -16.94 -10.61 2.90
CA THR A 354 -18.29 -10.26 3.39
C THR A 354 -18.89 -11.37 4.25
N LYS A 355 -18.77 -12.64 3.81
CA LYS A 355 -19.25 -13.80 4.58
C LYS A 355 -18.46 -13.99 5.88
N VAL A 356 -17.14 -13.83 5.84
CA VAL A 356 -16.28 -13.87 7.04
C VAL A 356 -16.70 -12.80 8.05
N ARG A 357 -16.84 -11.55 7.62
CA ARG A 357 -17.27 -10.47 8.52
C ARG A 357 -18.67 -10.71 9.11
N LYS A 358 -19.59 -11.25 8.31
CA LYS A 358 -20.93 -11.61 8.79
C LYS A 358 -20.84 -12.69 9.88
N MET A 359 -20.14 -13.79 9.62
CA MET A 359 -19.96 -14.86 10.60
C MET A 359 -19.38 -14.31 11.92
N LEU A 360 -18.32 -13.49 11.84
CA LEU A 360 -17.72 -12.87 13.01
C LEU A 360 -18.68 -11.90 13.74
N SER A 361 -19.47 -11.12 13.01
CA SER A 361 -20.45 -10.19 13.60
C SER A 361 -21.63 -10.90 14.26
N ASP A 362 -21.98 -12.08 13.76
CA ASP A 362 -23.06 -12.94 14.28
C ASP A 362 -22.58 -13.85 15.43
N GLY A 363 -21.29 -13.80 15.79
CA GLY A 363 -20.70 -14.68 16.80
C GLY A 363 -20.53 -16.13 16.34
N GLU A 364 -20.53 -16.38 15.02
CA GLU A 364 -20.28 -17.69 14.45
C GLU A 364 -18.77 -18.01 14.38
N ASP A 365 -18.43 -19.29 14.51
CA ASP A 365 -17.06 -19.76 14.39
C ASP A 365 -16.59 -19.82 12.94
N LEU A 366 -15.39 -19.29 12.68
CA LEU A 366 -14.73 -19.50 11.40
C LEU A 366 -14.20 -20.94 11.32
N PRO A 367 -14.40 -21.65 10.19
CA PRO A 367 -13.87 -23.00 10.02
C PRO A 367 -12.36 -23.03 10.24
N GLU A 368 -11.86 -24.04 10.96
CA GLU A 368 -10.42 -24.20 11.19
C GLU A 368 -9.64 -24.38 9.88
N THR A 369 -10.30 -24.85 8.82
CA THR A 369 -9.74 -24.98 7.47
C THR A 369 -9.59 -23.64 6.74
N PHE A 370 -10.24 -22.59 7.23
CA PHE A 370 -10.15 -21.22 6.71
C PHE A 370 -9.19 -20.36 7.53
N SER A 371 -9.37 -20.30 8.86
CA SER A 371 -8.54 -19.51 9.77
C SER A 371 -7.99 -20.38 10.90
N ARG A 372 -6.82 -20.01 11.43
CA ARG A 372 -6.31 -20.61 12.67
C ARG A 372 -7.23 -20.23 13.85
N PRO A 373 -7.57 -21.15 14.78
CA PRO A 373 -8.49 -20.86 15.89
C PRO A 373 -8.10 -19.63 16.73
N GLU A 374 -6.82 -19.48 17.04
CA GLU A 374 -6.29 -18.37 17.81
C GLU A 374 -6.40 -17.02 17.07
N VAL A 375 -6.22 -17.03 15.75
CA VAL A 375 -6.44 -15.86 14.90
C VAL A 375 -7.93 -15.53 14.86
N ALA A 376 -8.79 -16.54 14.66
CA ALA A 376 -10.24 -16.35 14.63
C ALA A 376 -10.76 -15.75 15.94
N LYS A 377 -10.23 -16.20 17.08
CA LYS A 377 -10.61 -15.72 18.41
C LYS A 377 -10.31 -14.23 18.63
N ILE A 378 -9.16 -13.75 18.16
CA ILE A 378 -8.81 -12.31 18.23
C ILE A 378 -9.84 -11.49 17.43
N LEU A 379 -10.17 -11.97 16.23
CA LEU A 379 -11.14 -11.29 15.38
C LEU A 379 -12.56 -11.34 15.96
N GLN A 380 -12.99 -12.47 16.51
CA GLN A 380 -14.28 -12.60 17.20
C GLN A 380 -14.36 -11.62 18.38
N ALA A 381 -13.34 -11.56 19.23
CA ALA A 381 -13.31 -10.62 20.35
C ALA A 381 -13.45 -9.16 19.92
N TYR A 382 -12.84 -8.78 18.79
CA TYR A 382 -13.02 -7.46 18.21
C TYR A 382 -14.48 -7.22 17.76
N TYR A 383 -15.08 -8.13 17.00
CA TYR A 383 -16.46 -7.97 16.50
C TYR A 383 -17.52 -8.02 17.62
N GLU A 384 -17.31 -8.82 18.67
CA GLU A 384 -18.14 -8.84 19.87
C GLU A 384 -18.07 -7.53 20.66
N GLY A 385 -16.92 -6.86 20.62
CA GLY A 385 -16.70 -5.56 21.28
C GLY A 385 -17.34 -4.37 20.57
N ILE A 386 -17.79 -4.52 19.32
CA ILE A 386 -18.52 -3.47 18.58
C ILE A 386 -19.92 -3.35 19.14
N LYS A 387 -20.29 -2.16 19.64
CA LYS A 387 -21.65 -1.90 20.12
C LYS A 387 -22.68 -2.14 19.01
N ASP A 388 -23.87 -2.62 19.38
CA ASP A 388 -24.91 -2.93 18.40
C ASP A 388 -25.33 -1.72 17.54
N GLU A 389 -25.21 -0.49 18.06
CA GLU A 389 -25.45 0.77 17.34
C GLU A 389 -24.40 1.10 16.28
N ASP A 390 -23.17 0.56 16.44
CA ASP A 390 -22.03 0.78 15.55
C ASP A 390 -21.80 -0.41 14.60
N LYS A 391 -22.61 -1.47 14.71
CA LYS A 391 -22.55 -2.62 13.80
C LYS A 391 -23.04 -2.21 12.42
N VAL A 392 -22.15 -2.29 11.44
CA VAL A 392 -22.50 -2.12 10.03
C VAL A 392 -23.35 -3.31 9.59
N GLU A 393 -24.55 -3.07 9.05
CA GLU A 393 -25.39 -4.14 8.49
C GLU A 393 -24.70 -4.77 7.27
N ILE A 394 -24.24 -6.01 7.41
CA ILE A 394 -23.56 -6.74 6.33
C ILE A 394 -24.60 -7.47 5.48
N LYS A 395 -24.99 -6.86 4.36
CA LYS A 395 -25.86 -7.49 3.37
C LYS A 395 -25.06 -8.45 2.48
N LEU A 396 -25.42 -9.72 2.50
CA LEU A 396 -24.95 -10.67 1.49
C LEU A 396 -25.71 -10.40 0.18
N SER A 397 -25.00 -10.24 -0.93
CA SER A 397 -25.59 -10.15 -2.26
C SER A 397 -24.70 -10.77 -3.33
N GLY A 398 -25.30 -11.36 -4.36
CA GLY A 398 -24.59 -11.88 -5.54
C GLY A 398 -23.61 -13.02 -5.24
N HIS A 399 -22.40 -12.98 -5.81
CA HIS A 399 -21.34 -13.97 -5.58
C HIS A 399 -20.89 -14.08 -4.11
N SER A 400 -21.26 -13.11 -3.27
CA SER A 400 -20.95 -13.06 -1.84
C SER A 400 -21.74 -14.07 -0.98
N GLU A 401 -22.86 -14.60 -1.49
CA GLU A 401 -23.69 -15.59 -0.78
C GLU A 401 -23.08 -17.00 -0.76
N LYS A 402 -22.25 -17.34 -1.75
CA LYS A 402 -21.69 -18.69 -1.91
C LYS A 402 -20.52 -18.96 -0.98
#